data_AF-A0A357XY94-F1
#
_entry.id   AF-A0A357XY94-F1
#
_cell.length_a   1.000
_cell.length_b   1.000
_cell.length_c   1.000
_cell.angle_alpha   90.00
_cell.angle_beta   90.00
_cell.angle_gamma   90.00
#
_symmetry.space_group_name_H-M   'P 1'
#
loop_
_entity.id
_entity.type
_entity.pdbx_description
1 polymer ?
#
loop_
_entity_poly.entity_id
_entity_poly.type
_entity_poly.pdbx_seq_one_letter_code
_entity_poly.pdbx_strand_id
1 'polypeptide(L)'
;MSTLKPAITWGLWGFVLVSLIYILFGRGVDSAAPTPSSATAVTGRDEIVVYFFHPTSRCEPCETMELLTRNALISGFSRELENGAIRMESLDYEDSRHFPLVQKYEVVLTAVVVVRMKNGKETAFENLDESCWKHYRSPDAFSRIVRESIANMTAGAR
;
A
#
# COMPACT_ATOMS: atom_id res chain seq x y z
N MET A 1 58.58 -43.57 14.03
CA MET A 1 57.97 -42.45 14.77
C MET A 1 56.57 -42.27 14.24
N SER A 2 55.62 -42.92 14.90
CA SER A 2 54.31 -43.31 14.38
C SER A 2 53.26 -42.99 15.45
N THR A 3 52.81 -41.75 15.55
CA THR A 3 51.79 -41.31 16.53
C THR A 3 50.98 -40.08 16.09
N LEU A 4 50.93 -39.71 14.80
CA LEU A 4 50.22 -38.50 14.35
C LEU A 4 48.86 -38.76 13.67
N LYS A 5 48.50 -40.03 13.41
CA LYS A 5 47.21 -40.38 12.78
C LYS A 5 45.96 -40.31 13.69
N PRO A 6 45.99 -40.58 15.01
CA PRO A 6 44.76 -40.61 15.80
C PRO A 6 44.23 -39.20 16.16
N ALA A 7 45.09 -38.18 16.21
CA ALA A 7 44.68 -36.82 16.58
C ALA A 7 43.79 -36.16 15.52
N ILE A 8 44.09 -36.38 14.23
CA ILE A 8 43.31 -35.82 13.11
C ILE A 8 41.99 -36.56 12.95
N THR A 9 41.97 -37.88 13.17
CA THR A 9 40.71 -38.65 13.15
C THR A 9 39.82 -38.24 14.32
N TRP A 10 40.34 -38.05 15.52
CA TRP A 10 39.54 -37.62 16.67
C TRP A 10 38.98 -36.19 16.50
N GLY A 11 39.72 -35.30 15.85
CA GLY A 11 39.21 -33.97 15.47
C GLY A 11 38.06 -34.04 14.45
N LEU A 12 38.14 -34.90 13.44
CA LEU A 12 37.09 -35.10 12.44
C LEU A 12 35.83 -35.75 13.03
N TRP A 13 35.99 -36.77 13.87
CA TRP A 13 34.85 -37.40 14.56
C TRP A 13 34.20 -36.46 15.58
N GLY A 14 34.98 -35.60 16.24
CA GLY A 14 34.45 -34.53 17.08
C GLY A 14 33.58 -33.54 16.28
N PHE A 15 34.03 -33.12 15.10
CA PHE A 15 33.25 -32.23 14.23
C PHE A 15 31.97 -32.89 13.70
N VAL A 16 32.04 -34.16 13.29
CA VAL A 16 30.87 -34.93 12.82
C VAL A 16 29.83 -35.10 13.94
N LEU A 17 30.25 -35.37 15.17
CA LEU A 17 29.34 -35.49 16.32
C LEU A 17 28.72 -34.13 16.69
N VAL A 18 29.48 -33.04 16.65
CA VAL A 18 28.94 -31.68 16.87
C VAL A 18 27.94 -31.29 15.78
N SER A 19 28.18 -31.63 14.51
CA SER A 19 27.21 -31.41 13.43
C SER A 19 25.95 -32.27 13.57
N LEU A 20 26.07 -33.53 13.99
CA LEU A 20 24.92 -34.40 14.27
C LEU A 20 24.09 -33.89 15.45
N ILE A 21 24.74 -33.40 16.51
CA ILE A 21 24.07 -32.75 17.64
C ILE A 21 23.36 -31.47 17.18
N TYR A 22 23.97 -30.65 16.31
CA TYR A 22 23.33 -29.45 15.78
C TYR A 22 22.10 -29.77 14.92
N ILE A 23 22.09 -30.87 14.18
CA ILE A 23 20.92 -31.29 13.39
C ILE A 23 19.81 -31.87 14.28
N LEU A 24 20.16 -32.58 15.36
CA LEU A 24 19.20 -33.19 16.29
C LEU A 24 18.63 -32.19 17.31
N PHE A 25 19.39 -31.16 17.71
CA PHE A 25 18.98 -30.15 18.69
C PHE A 25 18.69 -28.76 18.09
N GLY A 26 19.04 -28.50 16.82
CA GLY A 26 18.88 -27.20 16.17
C GLY A 26 17.52 -26.93 15.52
N ARG A 27 16.55 -27.84 15.61
CA ARG A 27 15.15 -27.58 15.18
C ARG A 27 14.35 -26.94 16.30
N GLY A 28 14.78 -25.76 16.73
CA GLY A 28 14.22 -25.03 17.86
C GLY A 28 14.17 -23.52 17.64
N VAL A 29 13.71 -23.10 16.47
CA VAL A 29 13.01 -21.82 16.30
C VAL A 29 11.78 -22.18 15.48
N ASP A 30 10.64 -22.26 16.16
CA ASP A 30 9.37 -22.09 15.50
C ASP A 30 9.44 -20.71 14.84
N SER A 31 9.71 -20.69 13.53
CA SER A 31 9.22 -19.59 12.71
C SER A 31 7.71 -19.65 12.82
N ALA A 32 7.18 -18.99 13.85
CA ALA A 32 5.96 -18.26 13.73
C ALA A 32 6.16 -17.34 12.52
N ALA A 33 5.82 -17.86 11.34
CA ALA A 33 5.53 -17.02 10.21
C ALA A 33 4.58 -15.95 10.73
N PRO A 34 4.80 -14.65 10.45
CA PRO A 34 3.75 -13.70 10.67
C PRO A 34 2.57 -14.22 9.86
N THR A 35 1.56 -14.75 10.55
CA THR A 35 0.19 -14.77 10.05
C THR A 35 -0.01 -13.41 9.42
N PRO A 36 -0.44 -13.32 8.15
CA PRO A 36 -0.97 -12.06 7.63
C PRO A 36 -2.24 -11.73 8.43
N SER A 37 -2.04 -11.22 9.65
CA SER A 37 -3.04 -10.59 10.49
C SER A 37 -3.21 -9.20 9.94
N SER A 38 -3.91 -9.14 8.82
CA SER A 38 -4.91 -8.14 8.44
C SER A 38 -5.18 -8.33 6.96
N ALA A 39 -5.77 -9.47 6.60
CA ALA A 39 -6.92 -9.31 5.74
C ALA A 39 -7.91 -8.49 6.56
N THR A 40 -7.84 -7.16 6.42
CA THR A 40 -9.01 -6.31 6.68
C THR A 40 -10.12 -7.05 6.00
N ALA A 41 -11.02 -7.63 6.80
CA ALA A 41 -12.25 -8.17 6.28
C ALA A 41 -12.85 -6.98 5.53
N VAL A 42 -12.75 -6.99 4.21
CA VAL A 42 -13.46 -6.06 3.37
C VAL A 42 -14.89 -6.45 3.60
N THR A 43 -15.50 -5.87 4.65
CA THR A 43 -16.94 -5.83 4.80
C THR A 43 -17.39 -5.31 3.46
N GLY A 44 -17.99 -6.18 2.65
CA GLY A 44 -18.28 -5.94 1.24
C GLY A 44 -19.33 -4.86 1.10
N ARG A 45 -18.95 -3.63 1.42
CA ARG A 45 -19.75 -2.42 1.34
C ARG A 45 -19.29 -1.67 0.11
N ASP A 46 -20.24 -1.00 -0.51
CA ASP A 46 -19.96 -0.07 -1.59
C ASP A 46 -19.28 1.16 -0.98
N GLU A 47 -18.14 1.53 -1.55
CA GLU A 47 -17.32 2.64 -1.05
C GLU A 47 -16.52 3.27 -2.18
N ILE A 48 -16.11 4.52 -1.98
CA ILE A 48 -15.13 5.20 -2.83
C ILE A 48 -13.80 5.27 -2.08
N VAL A 49 -12.73 4.88 -2.75
CA VAL A 49 -11.36 5.02 -2.26
C VAL A 49 -10.68 6.10 -3.07
N VAL A 50 -10.15 7.11 -2.40
CA VAL A 50 -9.39 8.19 -3.02
C VAL A 50 -7.93 7.96 -2.67
N TYR A 51 -7.18 7.38 -3.60
CA TYR A 51 -5.75 7.21 -3.46
C TYR A 51 -5.04 8.49 -3.85
N PHE A 52 -4.20 8.99 -2.96
CA PHE A 52 -3.26 10.07 -3.23
C PHE A 52 -1.86 9.49 -3.30
N PHE A 53 -1.32 9.35 -4.50
CA PHE A 53 0.04 8.85 -4.71
C PHE A 53 1.04 10.00 -4.58
N HIS A 54 2.15 9.76 -3.90
CA HIS A 54 3.25 10.72 -3.74
C HIS A 54 4.61 10.00 -3.77
N PRO A 55 5.72 10.69 -4.09
CA PRO A 55 7.06 10.14 -3.90
C PRO A 55 7.42 10.02 -2.41
N THR A 56 8.45 9.25 -2.05
CA THR A 56 9.00 9.23 -0.69
C THR A 56 9.44 10.63 -0.26
N SER A 57 10.13 11.33 -1.17
CA SER A 57 10.58 12.71 -0.95
C SER A 57 9.55 13.70 -1.46
N ARG A 58 8.79 14.29 -0.55
CA ARG A 58 7.66 15.16 -0.88
C ARG A 58 8.10 16.56 -1.30
N CYS A 59 7.51 17.02 -2.40
CA CYS A 59 7.69 18.35 -2.96
C CYS A 59 6.57 19.31 -2.50
N GLU A 60 6.79 20.62 -2.55
CA GLU A 60 5.74 21.61 -2.19
C GLU A 60 4.44 21.45 -3.01
N PRO A 61 4.47 21.20 -4.35
CA PRO A 61 3.26 20.86 -5.10
C PRO A 61 2.58 19.58 -4.61
N CYS A 62 3.36 18.57 -4.21
CA CYS A 62 2.87 17.29 -3.71
C CYS A 62 2.05 17.52 -2.42
N GLU A 63 2.60 18.29 -1.47
CA GLU A 63 1.90 18.65 -0.24
C GLU A 63 0.65 19.50 -0.50
N THR A 64 0.75 20.44 -1.45
CA THR A 64 -0.38 21.29 -1.85
C THR A 64 -1.53 20.45 -2.42
N MET A 65 -1.24 19.54 -3.34
CA MET A 65 -2.27 18.67 -3.95
C MET A 65 -2.89 17.72 -2.93
N GLU A 66 -2.13 17.21 -1.96
CA GLU A 66 -2.68 16.39 -0.88
C GLU A 66 -3.66 17.19 -0.01
N LEU A 67 -3.27 18.40 0.39
CA LEU A 67 -4.09 19.30 1.18
C LEU A 67 -5.38 19.67 0.43
N LEU A 68 -5.28 20.00 -0.86
CA LEU A 68 -6.45 20.32 -1.69
C LEU A 68 -7.37 19.10 -1.84
N THR A 69 -6.81 17.90 -2.01
CA THR A 69 -7.59 16.66 -2.07
C THR A 69 -8.35 16.45 -0.76
N ARG A 70 -7.66 16.56 0.38
CA ARG A 70 -8.29 16.47 1.70
C ARG A 70 -9.40 17.50 1.90
N ASN A 71 -9.17 18.75 1.51
CA ASN A 71 -10.16 19.81 1.62
C ASN A 71 -11.39 19.57 0.73
N ALA A 72 -11.19 19.06 -0.48
CA ALA A 72 -12.28 18.68 -1.38
C ALA A 72 -13.17 17.59 -0.75
N LEU A 73 -12.57 16.62 -0.06
CA LEU A 73 -13.30 15.56 0.63
C LEU A 73 -14.04 16.06 1.86
N ILE A 74 -13.37 16.83 2.73
CA ILE A 74 -13.99 17.37 3.96
C ILE A 74 -15.14 18.31 3.64
N SER A 75 -14.98 19.19 2.64
CA SER A 75 -16.01 20.16 2.27
C SER A 75 -17.17 19.56 1.46
N GLY A 76 -16.92 18.51 0.69
CA GLY A 76 -17.91 17.89 -0.19
C GLY A 76 -18.63 16.67 0.38
N PHE A 77 -17.96 15.93 1.26
CA PHE A 77 -18.36 14.57 1.63
C PHE A 77 -18.05 14.21 3.10
N SER A 78 -18.17 15.18 4.02
CA SER A 78 -17.87 14.96 5.44
C SER A 78 -18.65 13.78 6.03
N ARG A 79 -19.93 13.65 5.70
CA ARG A 79 -20.78 12.55 6.18
C ARG A 79 -20.33 11.19 5.67
N GLU A 80 -19.93 11.12 4.40
CA GLU A 80 -19.46 9.90 3.76
C GLU A 80 -18.06 9.49 4.27
N LEU A 81 -17.23 10.47 4.62
CA LEU A 81 -15.98 10.22 5.34
C LEU A 81 -16.25 9.64 6.75
N GLU A 82 -17.20 10.23 7.49
CA GLU A 82 -17.55 9.80 8.84
C GLU A 82 -18.14 8.38 8.89
N ASN A 83 -18.96 8.00 7.90
CA ASN A 83 -19.59 6.69 7.84
C ASN A 83 -18.77 5.61 7.08
N GLY A 84 -17.63 6.01 6.51
CA GLY A 84 -16.73 5.15 5.76
C GLY A 84 -17.20 4.78 4.35
N ALA A 85 -18.18 5.48 3.79
CA ALA A 85 -18.54 5.35 2.37
C ALA A 85 -17.51 5.99 1.44
N ILE A 86 -16.70 6.92 1.94
CA ILE A 86 -15.51 7.44 1.28
C ILE A 86 -14.34 7.34 2.23
N ARG A 87 -13.18 6.92 1.72
CA ARG A 87 -11.91 7.04 2.45
C ARG A 87 -10.80 7.56 1.54
N MET A 88 -9.81 8.19 2.14
CA MET A 88 -8.62 8.66 1.46
C MET A 88 -7.40 7.87 1.97
N GLU A 89 -6.56 7.42 1.05
CA GLU A 89 -5.29 6.74 1.37
C GLU A 89 -4.14 7.49 0.71
N SER A 90 -3.14 7.87 1.49
CA SER A 90 -1.92 8.52 1.01
C SER A 90 -0.84 7.44 0.84
N LEU A 91 -0.41 7.21 -0.40
CA LEU A 91 0.45 6.10 -0.77
C LEU A 91 1.76 6.59 -1.39
N ASP A 92 2.87 6.05 -0.88
CA ASP A 92 4.17 6.24 -1.50
C ASP A 92 4.29 5.34 -2.74
N TYR A 93 4.41 5.92 -3.94
CA TYR A 93 4.51 5.14 -5.17
C TYR A 93 5.90 4.50 -5.36
N GLU A 94 6.91 4.91 -4.60
CA GLU A 94 8.26 4.33 -4.63
C GLU A 94 8.37 3.11 -3.70
N ASP A 95 7.37 2.89 -2.84
CA ASP A 95 7.26 1.69 -2.02
C ASP A 95 6.79 0.50 -2.85
N SER A 96 7.63 -0.54 -2.91
CA SER A 96 7.36 -1.79 -3.62
C SER A 96 6.03 -2.47 -3.27
N ARG A 97 5.49 -2.23 -2.06
CA ARG A 97 4.19 -2.75 -1.62
C ARG A 97 3.03 -2.17 -2.42
N HIS A 98 3.20 -0.97 -2.99
CA HIS A 98 2.17 -0.27 -3.76
C HIS A 98 2.36 -0.41 -5.28
N PHE A 99 3.45 -1.02 -5.75
CA PHE A 99 3.71 -1.21 -7.19
C PHE A 99 2.54 -1.83 -7.98
N PRO A 100 1.78 -2.82 -7.45
CA PRO A 100 0.60 -3.31 -8.16
C PRO A 100 -0.46 -2.24 -8.41
N LEU A 101 -0.66 -1.29 -7.47
CA LEU A 101 -1.60 -0.17 -7.62
C LEU A 101 -1.03 0.91 -8.55
N VAL A 102 0.25 1.23 -8.41
CA VAL A 102 0.97 2.19 -9.28
C VAL A 102 0.88 1.76 -10.74
N GLN A 103 1.14 0.49 -11.04
CA GLN A 103 1.02 -0.05 -12.39
C GLN A 103 -0.44 -0.05 -12.87
N LYS A 104 -1.37 -0.49 -12.01
CA LYS A 104 -2.79 -0.60 -12.37
C LYS A 104 -3.41 0.74 -12.75
N TYR A 105 -3.11 1.79 -11.99
CA TYR A 105 -3.68 3.11 -12.21
C TYR A 105 -2.77 4.02 -13.05
N GLU A 106 -1.72 3.45 -13.64
CA GLU A 106 -0.79 4.16 -14.53
C GLU A 106 -0.17 5.40 -13.87
N VAL A 107 0.19 5.28 -12.59
CA VAL A 107 0.76 6.37 -11.80
C VAL A 107 2.20 6.61 -12.23
N VAL A 108 2.45 7.76 -12.86
CA VAL A 108 3.80 8.18 -13.29
C VAL A 108 4.48 9.07 -12.24
N LEU A 109 3.69 9.85 -11.50
CA LEU A 109 4.11 10.85 -10.54
C LEU A 109 2.97 11.12 -9.55
N THR A 110 3.06 12.18 -8.73
CA THR A 110 2.00 12.52 -7.76
C THR A 110 0.63 12.57 -8.43
N ALA A 111 -0.31 11.75 -7.96
CA ALA A 111 -1.60 11.55 -8.64
C ALA A 111 -2.74 11.39 -7.64
N VAL A 112 -3.94 11.83 -8.05
CA VAL A 112 -5.19 11.53 -7.34
C VAL A 112 -5.94 10.49 -8.17
N VAL A 113 -6.23 9.34 -7.59
CA VAL A 113 -7.02 8.28 -8.24
C VAL A 113 -8.28 8.04 -7.41
N VAL A 114 -9.43 8.15 -8.05
CA VAL A 114 -10.72 7.84 -7.42
C VAL A 114 -11.15 6.45 -7.86
N VAL A 115 -11.54 5.61 -6.92
CA VAL A 115 -11.82 4.19 -7.17
C VAL A 115 -13.16 3.82 -6.56
N ARG A 116 -14.05 3.25 -7.36
CA ARG A 116 -15.34 2.71 -6.91
C ARG A 116 -15.21 1.24 -6.56
N MET A 117 -15.44 0.92 -5.30
CA MET A 117 -15.57 -0.45 -4.81
C MET A 117 -17.04 -0.82 -4.67
N LYS A 118 -17.42 -2.02 -5.11
CA LYS A 118 -18.70 -2.65 -4.80
C LYS A 118 -18.48 -4.05 -4.26
N ASN A 119 -19.09 -4.37 -3.13
CA ASN A 119 -18.90 -5.66 -2.45
C ASN A 119 -17.42 -6.07 -2.32
N GLY A 120 -16.56 -5.09 -2.01
CA GLY A 120 -15.12 -5.29 -1.87
C GLY A 120 -14.33 -5.55 -3.17
N LYS A 121 -14.97 -5.40 -4.33
CA LYS A 121 -14.33 -5.48 -5.64
C LYS A 121 -14.33 -4.11 -6.30
N GLU A 122 -13.23 -3.76 -6.94
CA GLU A 122 -13.22 -2.58 -7.79
C GLU A 122 -14.15 -2.77 -8.98
N THR A 123 -14.90 -1.72 -9.32
CA THR A 123 -15.82 -1.70 -10.46
C THR A 123 -15.54 -0.57 -11.45
N ALA A 124 -14.86 0.49 -11.00
CA ALA A 124 -14.41 1.60 -11.84
C ALA A 124 -13.29 2.35 -11.13
N PHE A 125 -12.45 3.04 -11.89
CA PHE A 125 -11.52 4.03 -11.37
C PHE A 125 -11.34 5.17 -12.37
N GLU A 126 -10.77 6.27 -11.91
CA GLU A 126 -10.35 7.40 -12.72
C GLU A 126 -9.06 7.95 -12.13
N ASN A 127 -8.02 8.03 -12.96
CA ASN A 127 -6.79 8.76 -12.63
C ASN A 127 -6.97 10.23 -13.05
N LEU A 128 -6.83 11.15 -12.11
CA LEU A 128 -7.07 12.58 -12.30
C LEU A 128 -5.78 13.38 -12.50
N ASP A 129 -4.63 12.72 -12.67
CA ASP A 129 -3.31 13.35 -12.72
C ASP A 129 -3.25 14.59 -13.62
N GLU A 130 -3.60 14.50 -14.91
CA GLU A 130 -3.50 15.59 -15.88
C GLU A 130 -4.33 16.80 -15.42
N SER A 131 -5.56 16.55 -14.98
CA SER A 131 -6.49 17.59 -14.55
C SER A 131 -6.04 18.23 -13.23
N CYS A 132 -5.61 17.42 -12.26
CA CYS A 132 -5.11 17.89 -10.98
C CYS A 132 -3.83 18.72 -11.14
N TRP A 133 -2.88 18.31 -11.99
CA TRP A 133 -1.67 19.08 -12.28
C TRP A 133 -1.93 20.36 -13.05
N LYS A 134 -2.93 20.38 -13.92
CA LYS A 134 -3.33 21.62 -14.61
C LYS A 134 -3.94 22.65 -13.65
N HIS A 135 -4.55 22.20 -12.55
CA HIS A 135 -5.40 23.03 -11.69
C HIS A 135 -4.94 23.13 -10.22
N TYR A 136 -3.81 22.55 -9.81
CA TYR A 136 -3.36 22.60 -8.40
C TYR A 136 -3.10 24.00 -7.85
N ARG A 137 -2.85 24.99 -8.72
CA ARG A 137 -2.73 26.42 -8.35
C ARG A 137 -4.08 27.14 -8.23
N SER A 138 -5.18 26.45 -8.49
CA SER A 138 -6.54 26.97 -8.43
C SER A 138 -7.36 26.07 -7.49
N PRO A 139 -7.33 26.33 -6.17
CA PRO A 139 -7.95 25.47 -5.16
C PRO A 139 -9.39 25.06 -5.46
N ASP A 140 -10.21 26.00 -5.94
CA ASP A 140 -11.61 25.75 -6.29
C ASP A 140 -11.76 24.83 -7.50
N ALA A 141 -10.93 25.02 -8.53
CA ALA A 141 -10.95 24.20 -9.74
C ALA A 141 -10.48 22.77 -9.43
N PHE A 142 -9.39 22.63 -8.67
CA PHE A 142 -8.90 21.33 -8.20
C PHE A 142 -9.97 20.61 -7.38
N SER A 143 -10.54 21.30 -6.38
CA SER A 143 -11.55 20.71 -5.50
C SER A 143 -12.81 20.33 -6.26
N ARG A 144 -13.19 21.07 -7.30
CA ARG A 144 -14.30 20.71 -8.18
C ARG A 144 -14.01 19.42 -8.97
N ILE A 145 -12.83 19.29 -9.58
CA ILE A 145 -12.44 18.08 -10.34
C ILE A 145 -12.57 16.83 -9.47
N VAL A 146 -11.98 16.86 -8.27
CA VAL A 146 -12.04 15.72 -7.34
C VAL A 146 -13.48 15.41 -6.93
N ARG A 147 -14.29 16.42 -6.60
CA ARG A 147 -15.69 16.22 -6.19
C ARG A 147 -16.57 15.71 -7.33
N GLU A 148 -16.37 16.19 -8.56
CA GLU A 148 -17.12 15.74 -9.73
C GLU A 148 -16.81 14.29 -10.05
N SER A 149 -15.53 13.88 -10.02
CA SER A 149 -15.14 12.48 -10.18
C SER A 149 -15.84 11.57 -9.15
N ILE A 150 -15.78 11.95 -7.87
CA ILE A 150 -16.46 11.20 -6.79
C ILE A 150 -17.99 11.19 -6.98
N ALA A 151 -18.60 12.31 -7.35
CA ALA A 151 -20.04 12.39 -7.57
C ALA A 151 -20.49 11.50 -8.74
N ASN A 152 -19.72 11.46 -9.83
CA ASN A 152 -19.96 10.56 -10.95
C ASN A 152 -19.82 9.09 -10.53
N MET A 153 -18.80 8.81 -9.70
CA MET A 153 -18.58 7.50 -9.11
C MET A 153 -19.58 7.13 -8.01
N THR A 154 -20.41 8.02 -7.49
CA THR A 154 -21.50 7.63 -6.59
C THR A 154 -22.85 7.56 -7.30
N ALA A 155 -23.09 8.42 -8.30
CA ALA A 155 -24.36 8.49 -9.03
C ALA A 155 -24.62 7.28 -9.95
N GLY A 156 -23.57 6.68 -10.55
CA GLY A 156 -23.69 5.48 -11.39
C GLY A 156 -23.95 4.17 -10.63
N ALA A 157 -24.54 4.24 -9.43
CA ALA A 157 -24.94 3.10 -8.61
C ALA A 157 -26.43 2.75 -8.70
N ARG A 158 -27.18 3.37 -9.63
CA ARG A 158 -28.58 3.07 -9.94
C ARG A 158 -28.72 2.30 -11.24
#